data_AF-A0A960GY53-F1
#
_entry.id   AF-A0A960GY53-F1
#
_cell.length_a   1.000
_cell.length_b   1.000
_cell.length_c   1.000
_cell.angle_alpha   90.00
_cell.angle_beta   90.00
_cell.angle_gamma   90.00
#
_symmetry.space_group_name_H-M   'P 1'
#
loop_
_entity.id
_entity.type
_entity.pdbx_description
1 polymer ?
#
loop_
_entity_poly.entity_id
_entity_poly.type
_entity_poly.pdbx_seq_one_letter_code
_entity_poly.pdbx_strand_id
1 'polypeptide(L)' 'MAKKDGAIEVEGRVVEPLPNAMFRIELENGHKVLAHIS' A
#
# COMPACT_ATOMS: atom_id res chain seq x y z
N MET A 1 13.95 5.11 21.30
CA MET A 1 13.09 5.89 20.38
C MET A 1 13.78 5.90 19.01
N ALA A 2 13.42 5.01 18.11
CA ALA A 2 13.94 4.97 16.74
C ALA A 2 12.70 5.00 15.82
N LYS A 3 12.35 6.19 15.37
CA LYS A 3 11.03 6.49 14.82
C LYS A 3 11.08 6.34 13.30
N LYS A 4 11.03 5.09 12.81
CA LYS A 4 10.65 4.74 11.42
C LYS A 4 11.14 5.73 10.34
N ASP A 5 12.43 6.08 10.32
CA ASP A 5 13.02 6.98 9.30
C ASP A 5 13.22 6.31 7.93
N GLY A 6 12.30 5.43 7.51
CA GLY A 6 12.44 4.61 6.30
C GLY A 6 11.13 4.15 5.68
N ALA A 7 10.00 4.76 6.04
CA ALA A 7 8.75 4.52 5.32
C ALA A 7 8.77 5.32 4.01
N ILE A 8 8.67 4.63 2.88
CA ILE A 8 8.55 5.26 1.57
C ILE A 8 7.06 5.42 1.29
N GLU A 9 6.61 6.67 1.15
CA GLU A 9 5.26 6.99 0.70
C GLU A 9 5.22 6.95 -0.83
N VAL A 10 4.30 6.19 -1.38
CA VAL A 10 4.14 6.02 -2.82
C VAL A 10 2.67 6.17 -3.17
N GLU A 11 2.39 6.91 -4.23
CA GLU A 11 1.05 7.02 -4.78
C GLU A 11 0.73 5.78 -5.63
N GLY A 12 -0.49 5.28 -5.48
CA GLY A 12 -0.96 4.11 -6.20
C GLY A 12 -2.48 4.09 -6.29
N ARG A 13 -2.99 3.34 -7.26
CA ARG A 13 -4.43 3.21 -7.49
C ARG A 13 -4.96 1.94 -6.87
N VAL A 14 -6.04 2.04 -6.09
CA VAL A 14 -6.75 0.86 -5.59
C VAL A 14 -7.41 0.15 -6.77
N VAL A 15 -7.01 -1.09 -7.03
CA VAL A 15 -7.55 -1.92 -8.12
C VAL A 15 -8.62 -2.88 -7.62
N GLU A 16 -8.42 -3.48 -6.44
CA GLU A 16 -9.35 -4.48 -5.89
C GLU A 16 -9.44 -4.38 -4.36
N PRO A 17 -10.64 -4.27 -3.77
CA PRO A 17 -10.84 -4.43 -2.34
C PRO A 17 -10.92 -5.91 -1.95
N LEU A 18 -10.21 -6.31 -0.90
CA LEU A 18 -10.20 -7.68 -0.37
C LEU A 18 -10.90 -7.75 1.00
N PRO A 19 -11.48 -8.91 1.36
CA PRO A 19 -11.95 -9.15 2.72
C PRO A 19 -10.78 -9.01 3.71
N ASN A 20 -11.05 -8.54 4.93
CA ASN A 20 -10.08 -8.15 5.98
C ASN A 20 -9.43 -6.76 5.82
N ALA A 21 -10.12 -5.81 5.19
CA ALA A 21 -9.63 -4.43 5.04
C ALA A 21 -8.26 -4.33 4.35
N MET A 22 -7.96 -5.30 3.47
CA MET A 22 -6.81 -5.25 2.59
C MET A 22 -7.20 -4.73 1.22
N PHE A 23 -6.32 -3.98 0.60
CA PHE A 23 -6.54 -3.39 -0.71
C PHE A 23 -5.38 -3.76 -1.59
N ARG A 24 -5.69 -4.28 -2.77
CA ARG A 24 -4.69 -4.41 -3.81
C ARG A 24 -4.54 -3.05 -4.47
N ILE A 25 -3.34 -2.51 -4.37
CA ILE A 25 -2.96 -1.22 -4.95
C ILE A 25 -1.99 -1.52 -6.08
N GLU A 26 -2.27 -0.95 -7.24
CA GLU A 26 -1.33 -0.94 -8.36
C GLU A 26 -0.60 0.40 -8.34
N LEU A 27 0.71 0.34 -8.20
CA LEU A 27 1.59 1.49 -8.23
C LEU A 27 1.80 1.90 -9.70
N GLU A 28 2.09 3.18 -9.93
CA GLU A 28 2.32 3.70 -11.29
C GLU A 28 3.55 3.08 -11.98
N ASN A 29 4.46 2.49 -11.20
CA ASN A 29 5.60 1.72 -11.71
C ASN A 29 5.22 0.32 -12.24
N GLY A 30 3.93 -0.05 -12.22
CA GLY A 30 3.42 -1.34 -12.69
C GLY A 30 3.49 -2.48 -11.66
N HIS A 31 3.94 -2.20 -10.44
CA HIS A 31 3.97 -3.18 -9.36
C HIS A 31 2.64 -3.21 -8.60
N LYS A 32 2.17 -4.41 -8.26
CA LYS A 32 0.98 -4.62 -7.43
C LYS A 32 1.41 -4.90 -6.00
N VAL A 33 0.89 -4.11 -5.07
CA VAL A 33 1.15 -4.23 -3.64
C VAL A 33 -0.14 -4.47 -2.88
N LEU A 34 -0.05 -5.13 -1.73
CA LEU A 34 -1.15 -5.29 -0.79
C LEU A 34 -0.97 -4.29 0.34
N ALA A 35 -1.96 -3.43 0.54
CA ALA A 35 -2.02 -2.47 1.63
C ALA A 35 -3.10 -2.88 2.63
N HIS A 36 -2.91 -2.49 3.90
CA HIS A 36 -3.84 -2.69 4.98
C HIS A 36 -4.12 -1.34 5.64
N ILE A 37 -5.37 -1.10 6.06
CA ILE A 37 -5.75 0.10 6.80
C ILE A 37 -5.45 -0.12 8.30
N SER A 38 -4.42 0.54 8.84
CA SER A 38 -4.14 0.60 10.30
C SER A 38 -4.95 1.68 10.99
#